data_AF-A0A8S0YA53-F1
#
_entry.id   AF-A0A8S0YA53-F1
#
_cell.length_a   1.000
_cell.length_b   1.000
_cell.length_c   1.000
_cell.angle_alpha   90.00
_cell.angle_beta   90.00
_cell.angle_gamma   90.00
#
_symmetry.space_group_name_H-M   'P 1'
#
loop_
_entity.id
_entity.type
_entity.pdbx_description
1 polymer ?
#
loop_
_entity_poly.entity_id
_entity_poly.type
_entity_poly.pdbx_seq_one_letter_code
_entity_poly.pdbx_strand_id
1 'polypeptide(L)'
;MSLLEKMRIKGFTVALSDDDFNVTPYEQLDKPQLEFLKSHRTEIMRELRQEQSANDDYHYCDFEWESPNDIESQLPAVQSLQAEMIPEPFRAWLADVSHRMQTPGDFAAVSSIVIVGSLIGAGCSIKPKRLDDWEVIPNVWGACIGRPSTTNRK
;
A
#
# COMPACT_ATOMS: atom_id res chain seq x y z
N MET A 1 -8.25 11.86 43.18
CA MET A 1 -8.41 12.77 42.02
C MET A 1 -7.11 12.69 41.22
N SER A 2 -7.18 12.26 39.97
CA SER A 2 -6.01 12.06 39.10
C SER A 2 -5.29 13.38 38.82
N LEU A 3 -4.03 13.32 38.39
CA LEU A 3 -3.29 14.53 38.00
C LEU A 3 -3.90 15.17 36.76
N LEU A 4 -4.33 14.37 35.79
CA LEU A 4 -5.00 14.84 34.58
C LEU A 4 -6.29 15.61 34.91
N GLU A 5 -7.09 15.11 35.87
CA GLU A 5 -8.32 15.78 36.30
C GLU A 5 -8.02 17.18 36.87
N LYS A 6 -6.99 17.28 37.71
CA LYS A 6 -6.56 18.56 38.31
C LYS A 6 -6.09 19.56 37.26
N MET A 7 -5.43 19.06 36.21
CA MET A 7 -4.97 19.90 35.10
C MET A 7 -6.14 20.37 34.23
N ARG A 8 -7.10 19.48 33.93
CA ARG A 8 -8.34 19.81 33.21
C ARG A 8 -9.19 20.84 33.95
N ILE A 9 -9.35 20.68 35.27
CA ILE A 9 -10.07 21.65 36.12
C ILE A 9 -9.40 23.04 36.08
N LYS A 10 -8.08 23.09 35.93
CA LYS A 10 -7.32 24.34 35.76
C LYS A 10 -7.31 24.89 34.33
N GLY A 11 -8.01 24.24 33.40
CA GLY A 11 -8.13 24.68 32.01
C GLY A 11 -7.01 24.22 31.08
N PHE A 12 -6.15 23.29 31.53
CA PHE A 12 -5.10 22.72 30.69
C PHE A 12 -5.50 21.35 30.15
N THR A 13 -5.39 21.16 28.84
CA THR A 13 -5.56 19.87 28.19
C THR A 13 -4.19 19.23 28.00
N VAL A 14 -4.05 17.98 28.43
CA VAL A 14 -2.83 17.20 28.26
C VAL A 14 -3.11 16.05 27.29
N ALA A 15 -2.30 15.89 26.25
CA ALA A 15 -2.44 14.86 25.24
C ALA A 15 -1.13 14.08 25.10
N LEU A 16 -1.23 12.78 24.85
CA LEU A 16 -0.07 11.94 24.57
C LEU A 16 0.50 12.27 23.18
N SER A 17 1.81 12.31 23.09
CA SER A 17 2.63 12.37 21.87
C SER A 17 3.56 11.15 21.88
N ASP A 18 4.02 10.68 20.72
CA ASP A 18 4.73 9.39 20.57
C ASP A 18 5.66 8.99 21.73
N ASP A 19 6.53 9.89 22.19
CA ASP A 19 7.46 9.66 23.32
C ASP A 19 7.21 10.52 24.59
N ASP A 20 6.29 11.49 24.56
CA ASP A 20 6.05 12.44 25.66
C ASP A 20 4.60 12.96 25.70
N PHE A 21 4.31 14.02 26.45
CA PHE A 21 2.98 14.64 26.47
C PHE A 21 3.03 16.12 26.09
N ASN A 22 1.99 16.59 25.41
CA ASN A 22 1.80 17.99 25.06
C ASN A 22 0.72 18.61 25.95
N VAL A 23 0.90 19.89 26.32
CA VAL A 23 -0.07 20.65 27.14
C VAL A 23 -0.56 21.85 26.34
N THR A 24 -1.88 22.03 26.29
CA THR A 24 -2.54 23.13 25.59
C THR A 24 -3.48 23.87 26.55
N PRO A 25 -3.40 25.21 26.65
CA PRO A 25 -2.43 26.11 26.01
C PRO A 25 -1.06 26.07 26.71
N TYR A 26 0.03 25.92 25.95
CA TYR A 26 1.39 25.90 26.51
C TYR A 26 1.85 27.30 26.99
N GLU A 27 1.39 28.36 26.33
CA GLU A 27 1.80 29.74 26.57
C GLU A 27 1.37 30.30 27.93
N GLN A 28 0.38 29.66 28.57
CA GLN A 28 -0.18 30.07 29.85
C GLN A 28 0.49 29.36 31.05
N LEU A 29 1.56 28.59 30.81
CA LEU A 29 2.28 27.85 31.84
C LEU A 29 3.32 28.72 32.55
N ASP A 30 3.16 28.85 33.86
CA ASP A 30 4.16 29.49 34.72
C ASP A 30 5.34 28.55 35.02
N LYS A 31 6.51 29.11 35.35
CA LYS A 31 7.72 28.33 35.72
C LYS A 31 7.47 27.25 36.79
N PRO A 32 6.71 27.49 37.88
CA PRO A 32 6.40 26.46 38.86
C PRO A 32 5.55 25.32 38.29
N GLN A 33 4.68 25.61 37.32
CA GLN A 33 3.83 24.60 36.67
C GLN A 33 4.65 23.73 35.72
N LEU A 34 5.63 24.32 35.02
CA LEU A 34 6.60 23.57 34.20
C LEU A 34 7.46 22.62 35.06
N GLU A 35 7.89 23.05 36.24
CA GLU A 35 8.67 22.20 37.15
C GLU A 35 7.82 21.07 37.74
N PHE A 36 6.55 21.37 38.02
CA PHE A 36 5.57 20.36 38.42
C PHE A 36 5.38 19.29 37.32
N LEU A 37 5.25 19.72 36.05
CA LEU A 37 5.11 18.82 34.89
C LEU A 37 6.32 17.91 34.71
N LYS A 38 7.53 18.44 34.90
CA LYS A 38 8.77 17.66 34.82
C LYS A 38 8.89 16.64 35.95
N SER A 39 8.62 17.07 37.19
CA SER A 39 8.73 16.18 38.36
C SER A 39 7.71 15.04 38.36
N HIS A 40 6.52 15.27 37.80
CA HIS A 40 5.43 14.27 37.77
C HIS A 40 5.23 13.63 36.39
N ARG A 41 6.20 13.76 35.47
CA ARG A 41 6.15 13.25 34.09
C ARG A 41 5.73 11.78 34.01
N THR A 42 6.33 10.92 34.83
CA THR A 42 6.09 9.47 34.80
C THR A 42 4.65 9.13 35.20
N GLU A 43 4.09 9.84 36.17
CA GLU A 43 2.71 9.67 36.63
C GLU A 43 1.72 10.16 35.58
N ILE A 44 1.97 11.34 34.98
CA ILE A 44 1.14 11.91 33.90
C ILE A 44 1.13 10.97 32.69
N MET A 45 2.30 10.49 32.25
CA MET A 45 2.39 9.55 31.14
C MET A 45 1.67 8.22 31.43
N ARG A 46 1.70 7.76 32.68
CA ARG A 46 0.98 6.55 33.10
C ARG A 46 -0.53 6.75 33.03
N GLU A 47 -1.05 7.86 33.54
CA GLU A 47 -2.48 8.17 33.49
C GLU A 47 -2.96 8.35 32.04
N LEU A 48 -2.21 9.05 31.19
CA LEU A 48 -2.56 9.23 29.77
C LEU A 48 -2.60 7.91 29.00
N ARG A 49 -1.65 7.01 29.25
CA ARG A 49 -1.65 5.67 28.64
C ARG A 49 -2.84 4.84 29.10
N GLN A 50 -3.23 4.94 30.37
CA GLN A 50 -4.43 4.27 30.89
C GLN A 50 -5.72 4.82 30.28
N GLU A 51 -5.84 6.15 30.13
CA GLU A 51 -6.98 6.77 29.43
C GLU A 51 -7.03 6.37 27.95
N GLN A 52 -5.88 6.31 27.25
CA GLN A 52 -5.82 5.79 25.88
C GLN A 52 -6.20 4.31 25.80
N SER A 53 -5.70 3.45 26.69
CA SER A 53 -6.09 2.03 26.70
C SER A 53 -7.58 1.81 27.00
N ALA A 54 -8.24 2.75 27.69
CA ALA A 54 -9.68 2.72 27.91
C ALA A 54 -10.49 3.31 26.73
N ASN A 55 -9.91 4.26 25.99
CA ASN A 55 -10.52 4.86 24.80
C ASN A 55 -10.24 4.08 23.50
N ASP A 56 -9.17 3.29 23.45
CA ASP A 56 -8.87 2.30 22.41
C ASP A 56 -9.75 1.05 22.59
N ASP A 57 -10.99 1.22 23.03
CA ASP A 57 -12.09 0.30 22.69
C ASP A 57 -12.55 0.57 21.25
N TYR A 58 -11.58 0.78 20.34
CA TYR A 58 -11.78 0.30 18.99
C TYR A 58 -11.94 -1.20 19.15
N HIS A 59 -13.18 -1.68 19.01
CA HIS A 59 -13.41 -3.06 18.66
C HIS A 59 -12.51 -3.36 17.45
N TYR A 60 -11.33 -3.94 17.71
CA TYR A 60 -10.81 -4.98 16.87
C TYR A 60 -11.96 -5.99 16.89
N CYS A 61 -12.88 -5.85 15.94
CA CYS A 61 -13.68 -6.98 15.53
C CYS A 61 -12.62 -8.03 15.27
N ASP A 62 -12.54 -9.01 16.17
CA ASP A 62 -11.77 -10.23 15.95
C ASP A 62 -12.37 -10.77 14.65
N PHE A 63 -11.76 -10.37 13.53
CA PHE A 63 -12.23 -10.72 12.22
C PHE A 63 -11.76 -12.15 12.06
N GLU A 64 -12.55 -13.06 12.62
CA GLU A 64 -12.32 -14.48 12.58
C GLU A 64 -12.38 -14.87 11.12
N TRP A 65 -11.19 -15.07 10.53
CA TRP A 65 -11.07 -15.42 9.12
C TRP A 65 -11.89 -16.68 8.88
N GLU A 66 -12.80 -16.61 7.91
CA GLU A 66 -13.48 -17.80 7.42
C GLU A 66 -12.46 -18.83 6.93
N SER A 67 -12.78 -20.11 7.05
CA SER A 67 -11.97 -21.17 6.47
C SER A 67 -11.76 -20.91 4.97
N PRO A 68 -10.52 -20.88 4.46
CA PRO A 68 -10.28 -20.68 3.04
C PRO A 68 -11.05 -21.71 2.21
N ASN A 69 -11.70 -21.25 1.14
CA ASN A 69 -12.34 -22.14 0.18
C ASN A 69 -11.30 -23.05 -0.49
N ASP A 70 -11.74 -24.23 -0.93
CA ASP A 70 -10.91 -25.12 -1.74
C ASP A 70 -10.45 -24.41 -3.03
N ILE A 71 -9.19 -24.64 -3.40
CA ILE A 71 -8.63 -24.05 -4.63
C ILE A 71 -9.17 -24.80 -5.84
N GLU A 72 -10.19 -24.24 -6.49
CA GLU A 72 -10.68 -24.72 -7.78
C GLU A 72 -9.72 -24.29 -8.91
N SER A 73 -9.16 -25.25 -9.63
CA SER A 73 -8.18 -25.01 -10.71
C SER A 73 -8.79 -24.73 -12.09
N GLN A 74 -10.12 -24.59 -12.17
CA GLN A 74 -10.81 -24.38 -13.43
C GLN A 74 -10.73 -22.90 -13.84
N LEU A 75 -9.85 -22.59 -14.77
CA LEU A 75 -9.81 -21.28 -15.41
C LEU A 75 -11.02 -21.16 -16.37
N PRO A 76 -11.76 -20.04 -16.35
CA PRO A 76 -12.78 -19.78 -17.35
C PRO A 76 -12.15 -19.77 -18.74
N ALA A 77 -12.92 -20.15 -19.77
CA ALA A 77 -12.43 -20.13 -21.14
C ALA A 77 -12.04 -18.69 -21.54
N VAL A 78 -10.75 -18.47 -21.83
CA VAL A 78 -10.21 -17.17 -22.26
C VAL A 78 -10.13 -17.14 -23.78
N GLN A 79 -10.47 -16.00 -24.37
CA GLN A 79 -10.32 -15.76 -25.81
C GLN A 79 -8.85 -15.87 -26.21
N SER A 80 -8.55 -16.66 -27.25
CA SER A 80 -7.21 -16.75 -27.81
C SER A 80 -6.80 -15.44 -28.50
N LEU A 81 -5.54 -15.05 -28.33
CA LEU A 81 -4.98 -13.88 -29.00
C LEU A 81 -4.96 -14.08 -30.53
N GLN A 82 -5.70 -13.23 -31.23
CA GLN A 82 -5.71 -13.20 -32.69
C GLN A 82 -4.61 -12.25 -33.19
N ALA A 83 -4.06 -12.52 -34.37
CA ALA A 83 -2.98 -11.72 -34.93
C ALA A 83 -3.40 -10.25 -35.11
N GLU A 84 -4.66 -10.00 -35.43
CA GLU A 84 -5.23 -8.67 -35.66
C GLU A 84 -5.25 -7.81 -34.39
N MET A 85 -5.24 -8.44 -33.21
CA MET A 85 -5.16 -7.75 -31.92
C MET A 85 -3.75 -7.20 -31.64
N ILE A 86 -2.74 -7.75 -32.32
CA ILE A 86 -1.36 -7.29 -32.23
C ILE A 86 -1.19 -6.06 -33.14
N PRO A 87 -0.54 -4.97 -32.66
CA PRO A 87 -0.22 -3.83 -33.51
C PRO A 87 0.56 -4.26 -34.74
N GLU A 88 0.17 -3.71 -35.90
CA GLU A 88 0.69 -4.11 -37.22
C GLU A 88 2.22 -4.21 -37.27
N PRO A 89 3.02 -3.28 -36.69
CA PRO A 89 4.48 -3.35 -36.75
C PRO A 89 5.09 -4.58 -36.05
N PHE A 90 4.40 -5.17 -35.07
CA PHE A 90 4.90 -6.32 -34.31
C PHE A 90 4.39 -7.66 -34.86
N ARG A 91 3.31 -7.67 -35.63
CA ARG A 91 2.54 -8.88 -35.95
C ARG A 91 3.38 -9.97 -36.62
N ALA A 92 4.08 -9.63 -37.70
CA ALA A 92 4.88 -10.60 -38.46
C ALA A 92 6.06 -11.13 -37.64
N TRP A 93 6.73 -10.25 -36.90
CA TRP A 93 7.88 -10.60 -36.05
C TRP A 93 7.46 -11.52 -34.91
N LEU A 94 6.37 -11.20 -34.20
CA LEU A 94 5.88 -12.02 -33.09
C LEU A 94 5.36 -13.38 -33.55
N ALA A 95 4.72 -13.45 -34.72
CA ALA A 95 4.32 -14.72 -35.32
C ALA A 95 5.54 -15.62 -35.60
N ASP A 96 6.62 -15.07 -36.16
CA ASP A 96 7.86 -15.81 -36.40
C ASP A 96 8.50 -16.29 -35.08
N VAL A 97 8.62 -15.41 -34.09
CA VAL A 97 9.19 -15.75 -32.77
C VAL A 97 8.41 -16.87 -32.10
N SER A 98 7.09 -16.75 -32.02
CA SER A 98 6.23 -17.79 -31.42
C SER A 98 6.31 -19.10 -32.18
N HIS A 99 6.36 -19.06 -33.52
CA HIS A 99 6.56 -20.26 -34.34
C HIS A 99 7.90 -20.93 -34.05
N ARG A 100 9.00 -20.17 -33.94
CA ARG A 100 10.34 -20.74 -33.66
C ARG A 100 10.48 -21.26 -32.24
N MET A 101 9.84 -20.60 -31.27
CA MET A 101 9.82 -21.02 -29.87
C MET A 101 8.83 -22.16 -29.59
N GLN A 102 7.91 -22.44 -30.54
CA GLN A 102 6.82 -23.40 -30.35
C GLN A 102 5.97 -23.08 -29.11
N THR A 103 5.73 -21.79 -28.88
CA THR A 103 4.91 -21.29 -27.76
C THR A 103 3.70 -20.52 -28.29
N PRO A 104 2.59 -20.41 -27.54
CA PRO A 104 1.49 -19.52 -27.88
C PRO A 104 1.96 -18.08 -28.16
N GLY A 105 1.24 -17.39 -29.05
CA GLY A 105 1.49 -15.99 -29.42
C GLY A 105 1.56 -15.04 -28.21
N ASP A 106 0.76 -15.34 -27.19
CA ASP A 106 0.62 -14.55 -25.96
C ASP A 106 1.95 -14.30 -25.25
N PHE A 107 2.82 -15.32 -25.19
CA PHE A 107 4.11 -15.22 -24.49
C PHE A 107 5.03 -14.18 -25.15
N ALA A 108 5.10 -14.21 -26.48
CA ALA A 108 5.91 -13.25 -27.24
C ALA A 108 5.28 -11.84 -27.21
N ALA A 109 3.95 -11.75 -27.33
CA ALA A 109 3.23 -10.49 -27.29
C ALA A 109 3.36 -9.76 -25.94
N VAL A 110 3.11 -10.45 -24.82
CA VAL A 110 3.23 -9.88 -23.47
C VAL A 110 4.65 -9.39 -23.22
N SER A 111 5.66 -10.23 -23.53
CA SER A 111 7.07 -9.86 -23.35
C SER A 111 7.43 -8.60 -24.13
N SER A 112 6.94 -8.49 -25.36
CA SER A 112 7.23 -7.34 -26.23
C SER A 112 6.57 -6.06 -25.75
N ILE A 113 5.34 -6.13 -25.25
CA ILE A 113 4.64 -4.98 -24.65
C ILE A 113 5.40 -4.47 -23.42
N VAL A 114 5.87 -5.37 -22.55
CA VAL A 114 6.64 -5.00 -21.35
C VAL A 114 7.96 -4.34 -21.71
N ILE A 115 8.68 -4.86 -22.71
CA ILE A 115 9.94 -4.28 -23.19
C ILE A 115 9.71 -2.87 -23.77
N VAL A 116 8.71 -2.71 -24.63
CA VAL A 116 8.38 -1.41 -25.23
C VAL A 116 7.92 -0.41 -24.16
N GLY A 117 7.12 -0.85 -23.20
CA GLY A 117 6.72 -0.04 -22.05
C GLY A 117 7.92 0.45 -21.23
N SER A 118 8.89 -0.43 -21.00
CA SER A 118 10.13 -0.08 -20.28
C SER A 118 10.96 0.94 -21.04
N LEU A 119 11.07 0.80 -22.37
CA LEU A 119 11.80 1.76 -23.20
C LEU A 119 11.13 3.14 -23.21
N ILE A 120 9.80 3.19 -23.33
CA ILE A 120 9.04 4.44 -23.29
C ILE A 120 9.15 5.09 -21.90
N GLY A 121 8.98 4.31 -20.83
CA GLY A 121 9.07 4.81 -19.45
C GLY A 121 10.48 5.27 -19.07
N ALA A 122 11.53 4.80 -19.74
CA ALA A 122 12.88 5.30 -19.53
C ALA A 122 13.14 6.68 -20.18
N GLY A 123 12.37 7.06 -21.21
CA GLY A 123 12.63 8.24 -22.03
C GLY A 123 11.54 9.30 -22.04
N CYS A 124 10.33 8.98 -21.56
CA CYS A 124 9.18 9.87 -21.64
C CYS A 124 8.37 9.88 -20.33
N SER A 125 7.82 11.04 -20.02
CA SER A 125 6.85 11.26 -18.95
C SER A 125 5.66 12.05 -19.48
N ILE A 126 4.54 11.98 -18.77
CA ILE A 126 3.32 12.70 -19.12
C ILE A 126 2.85 13.53 -17.93
N LYS A 127 2.30 14.72 -18.20
CA LYS A 127 1.51 15.51 -17.24
C LYS A 127 0.03 15.42 -17.64
N PRO A 128 -0.77 14.52 -17.03
CA PRO A 128 -2.14 14.29 -17.46
C PRO A 128 -3.06 15.52 -17.30
N LYS A 129 -2.72 16.40 -16.37
CA LYS A 129 -3.45 17.63 -16.07
C LYS A 129 -2.68 18.84 -16.61
N ARG A 130 -3.36 19.70 -17.37
CA ARG A 130 -2.76 20.88 -18.04
C ARG A 130 -2.21 21.93 -17.07
N LEU A 131 -2.82 22.08 -15.90
CA LEU A 131 -2.53 23.14 -14.92
C LEU A 131 -2.05 22.57 -13.57
N ASP A 132 -1.30 21.47 -13.62
CA ASP A 132 -0.76 20.79 -12.43
C ASP A 132 0.65 20.28 -12.74
N ASP A 133 1.47 20.14 -11.70
CA ASP A 133 2.85 19.66 -11.82
C ASP A 133 2.99 18.16 -11.67
N TRP A 134 1.88 17.44 -11.50
CA TRP A 134 1.86 16.00 -11.40
C TRP A 134 2.33 15.33 -12.71
N GLU A 135 3.49 14.70 -12.61
CA GLU A 135 4.15 13.94 -13.66
C GLU A 135 4.00 12.43 -13.42
N VAL A 136 3.78 11.68 -14.50
CA VAL A 136 3.65 10.22 -14.48
C VAL A 136 4.55 9.64 -15.54
N ILE A 137 5.33 8.62 -15.17
CA ILE A 137 6.11 7.81 -16.12
C ILE A 137 5.22 6.63 -16.57
N PRO A 138 4.77 6.58 -17.83
CA PRO A 138 3.95 5.48 -18.30
C PRO A 138 4.80 4.23 -18.48
N ASN A 139 4.67 3.26 -17.57
CA ASN A 139 5.30 1.96 -17.68
C ASN A 139 4.33 0.85 -17.29
N VAL A 140 4.59 -0.36 -17.78
CA VAL A 140 3.78 -1.56 -17.52
C VAL A 140 4.68 -2.71 -17.09
N TRP A 141 4.18 -3.51 -16.15
CA TRP A 141 4.79 -4.76 -15.74
C TRP A 141 4.01 -5.92 -16.32
N GLY A 142 4.68 -7.04 -16.54
CA GLY A 142 4.04 -8.26 -17.01
C GLY A 142 4.85 -9.49 -16.66
N ALA A 143 4.16 -10.61 -16.55
CA ALA A 143 4.74 -11.91 -16.30
C ALA A 143 4.03 -12.95 -17.17
N CYS A 144 4.78 -13.93 -17.65
CA CYS A 144 4.24 -15.05 -18.39
C CYS A 144 3.88 -16.18 -17.42
N ILE A 145 2.63 -16.62 -17.42
CA ILE A 145 2.15 -17.75 -16.61
C ILE A 145 1.84 -18.91 -17.56
N GLY A 146 2.54 -20.02 -17.38
CA GLY A 146 2.37 -21.24 -18.17
C GLY A 146 2.23 -22.46 -17.29
N ARG A 147 1.78 -23.57 -17.89
CA ARG A 147 1.81 -24.86 -17.20
C ARG A 147 3.25 -25.21 -16.80
N PRO A 148 3.47 -25.82 -15.63
CA PRO A 148 4.80 -26.30 -15.26
C PRO A 148 5.31 -27.29 -16.30
N SER A 149 6.61 -27.24 -16.60
CA SER A 149 7.26 -28.03 -17.66
C SER A 149 7.34 -29.54 -17.36
N THR A 150 6.97 -29.98 -16.16
CA THR A 150 6.97 -31.41 -15.77
C THR A 150 5.79 -31.72 -14.85
N THR A 151 4.71 -32.25 -15.42
CA THR A 151 3.73 -33.04 -14.65
C THR A 151 4.07 -34.50 -14.87
N ASN A 152 4.99 -35.03 -14.06
CA ASN A 152 5.10 -36.48 -13.91
C ASN A 152 3.97 -36.90 -12.97
N ARG A 153 2.75 -37.04 -13.51
CA ARG A 153 1.62 -37.63 -12.79
C ARG A 153 1.87 -39.14 -12.75
N LYS A 154 2.31 -39.63 -11.59
CA LYS A 154 1.98 -40.98 -11.15
C LYS A 154 0.56 -40.98 -10.60
#